data_AF-A0A8B7E8S5-F1
#
_entry.id   AF-A0A8B7E8S5-F1
#
_cell.length_a   1.000
_cell.length_b   1.000
_cell.length_c   1.000
_cell.angle_alpha   90.00
_cell.angle_beta   90.00
_cell.angle_gamma   90.00
#
_symmetry.space_group_name_H-M   'P 1'
#
loop_
_entity.id
_entity.type
_entity.pdbx_description
1 polymer ?
#
loop_
_entity_poly.entity_id
_entity_poly.type
_entity_poly.pdbx_seq_one_letter_code
_entity_poly.pdbx_strand_id
1 'polypeptide(L)'
;MILRSIAPVVLRFRPLPATLATVPIRLRFLTIEDTIIKGIPVVRKTCKCGRKTKDTPCSQTLTCEFKCTKLRKCGRHPCKKKCCDGNCRPCDQLCNRLLNCNNHKCLSPCHSGKCYPCPLRKGVSCFCGITSILVQCGKEKSVKPPFCKEQCRIPSTCHHEKKIHSCHFGECLQCTEICGKMLPCLHSCQFVCHDRVINGNTKEESIKDHSVKDLSKDCPPCSFIVEKFCIGEHSVETFPCFEVKAYSCKHICGRLLSCENHVCQKVCHVVKGSPSHGKAGKNCIACKELCTKPRNCKHSCKLTCHPGECPPCDEYLKMDCHCRLLKVYVKCQEYIFANENQKEEILSCKSRCFKVIQCGHFCQKLCHQGSCSDSLSCQEKSFVSCLCGRKKKALLCREAFHVAELECDEQCIDTKKKQEVISLVNSAQIQKDEFKVGLDRWPRPLTESHQHPVYE
;
A
#
# COMPACT_ATOMS: atom_id res chain seq x y z
N MET A 1 -35.98 28.06 55.51
CA MET A 1 -35.64 27.63 56.88
C MET A 1 -34.11 27.58 56.98
N ILE A 2 -33.49 28.55 57.67
CA ILE A 2 -32.94 28.40 59.04
C ILE A 2 -31.57 27.67 58.97
N LEU A 3 -30.43 28.15 59.43
CA LEU A 3 -30.04 29.33 60.21
C LEU A 3 -28.52 29.54 60.05
N ARG A 4 -28.10 30.80 60.16
CA ARG A 4 -26.72 31.23 60.41
C ARG A 4 -26.33 30.89 61.85
N SER A 5 -25.13 30.37 62.06
CA SER A 5 -24.51 30.26 63.39
C SER A 5 -23.28 31.15 63.47
N ILE A 6 -23.40 32.23 64.24
CA ILE A 6 -22.37 33.19 64.63
C ILE A 6 -21.72 32.64 65.91
N ALA A 7 -20.38 32.56 65.93
CA ALA A 7 -19.61 32.27 67.15
C ALA A 7 -19.08 33.59 67.78
N PRO A 8 -19.02 33.69 69.13
CA PRO A 8 -18.80 34.97 69.81
C PRO A 8 -17.31 35.28 70.03
N VAL A 9 -16.98 36.58 69.93
CA VAL A 9 -15.68 37.16 70.28
C VAL A 9 -15.62 37.41 71.79
N VAL A 10 -14.70 36.74 72.46
CA VAL A 10 -14.38 36.91 73.88
C VAL A 10 -13.48 38.14 74.07
N LEU A 11 -14.02 39.21 74.65
CA LEU A 11 -13.24 40.37 75.09
C LEU A 11 -12.74 40.13 76.52
N ARG A 12 -11.41 40.04 76.67
CA ARG A 12 -10.74 39.96 77.98
C ARG A 12 -10.64 41.33 78.62
N PHE A 13 -11.15 41.41 79.85
CA PHE A 13 -10.95 42.49 80.82
C PHE A 13 -9.48 42.63 81.22
N ARG A 14 -9.02 43.87 81.43
CA ARG A 14 -7.83 44.19 82.23
C ARG A 14 -8.21 45.27 83.25
N PRO A 15 -7.90 45.08 84.55
CA PRO A 15 -8.32 46.00 85.61
C PRO A 15 -7.38 47.21 85.71
N LEU A 16 -7.96 48.38 86.01
CA LEU A 16 -7.24 49.53 86.58
C LEU A 16 -7.22 49.39 88.11
N PRO A 17 -6.12 49.75 88.80
CA PRO A 17 -6.17 50.01 90.23
C PRO A 17 -6.45 51.48 90.51
N ALA A 18 -7.26 51.67 91.55
CA ALA A 18 -7.58 52.91 92.22
C ALA A 18 -6.33 53.56 92.84
N THR A 19 -6.33 54.89 92.94
CA THR A 19 -5.95 55.58 94.19
C THR A 19 -6.60 56.96 94.24
N LEU A 20 -7.25 57.18 95.38
CA LEU A 20 -7.89 58.41 95.83
C LEU A 20 -6.83 59.44 96.22
N ALA A 21 -7.02 60.69 95.79
CA ALA A 21 -6.38 61.84 96.41
C ALA A 21 -7.39 62.98 96.51
N THR A 22 -7.71 63.29 97.75
CA THR A 22 -8.64 64.28 98.29
C THR A 22 -8.40 65.70 97.77
N VAL A 23 -9.46 66.33 97.27
CA VAL A 23 -9.53 67.77 96.93
C VAL A 23 -10.14 68.52 98.11
N PRO A 24 -9.45 69.49 98.73
CA PRO A 24 -10.11 70.41 99.65
C PRO A 24 -10.77 71.55 98.86
N ILE A 25 -12.08 71.61 99.01
CA ILE A 25 -12.95 72.72 98.63
C ILE A 25 -12.61 73.92 99.51
N ARG A 26 -12.21 75.06 98.91
CA ARG A 26 -12.21 76.35 99.59
C ARG A 26 -13.13 77.30 98.83
N LEU A 27 -14.34 77.42 99.35
CA LEU A 27 -15.35 78.40 98.95
C LEU A 27 -14.81 79.81 99.18
N ARG A 28 -15.06 80.66 98.19
CA ARG A 28 -14.80 82.11 98.19
C ARG A 28 -15.66 82.78 99.27
N PHE A 29 -15.04 83.59 100.11
CA PHE A 29 -15.71 84.73 100.72
C PHE A 29 -15.28 85.99 99.96
N LEU A 30 -16.26 86.65 99.38
CA LEU A 30 -16.17 88.01 98.86
C LEU A 30 -16.28 88.94 100.07
N THR A 31 -15.27 89.77 100.30
CA THR A 31 -15.44 91.03 101.03
C THR A 31 -14.96 92.15 100.12
N ILE A 32 -15.90 93.06 99.88
CA ILE A 32 -15.77 94.36 99.20
C ILE A 32 -14.97 95.29 100.13
N GLU A 33 -14.48 96.41 99.58
CA GLU A 33 -13.67 97.47 100.24
C GLU A 33 -12.18 97.13 100.20
N ASP A 34 -11.30 97.79 99.43
CA ASP A 34 -11.14 99.24 99.34
C ASP A 34 -10.72 99.74 97.96
N THR A 35 -11.23 100.93 97.69
CA THR A 35 -10.98 101.75 96.51
C THR A 35 -9.78 102.65 96.78
N ILE A 36 -9.08 103.02 95.70
CA ILE A 36 -8.09 104.11 95.58
C ILE A 36 -6.73 103.79 96.29
N ILE A 37 -5.51 103.91 95.73
CA ILE A 37 -4.88 104.87 94.83
C ILE A 37 -3.59 104.19 94.30
N LYS A 38 -3.31 104.26 92.98
CA LYS A 38 -1.96 104.53 92.42
C LYS A 38 -2.04 104.60 90.90
N GLY A 39 -1.99 105.83 90.39
CA GLY A 39 -2.02 106.15 88.97
C GLY A 39 -0.81 105.61 88.21
N ILE A 40 -1.01 104.49 87.52
CA ILE A 40 -0.17 104.05 86.42
C ILE A 40 -1.09 104.01 85.18
N PRO A 41 -0.80 104.77 84.11
CA PRO A 41 -1.65 104.73 82.92
C PRO A 41 -1.61 103.31 82.32
N VAL A 42 -2.75 102.62 82.42
CA VAL A 42 -2.97 101.33 81.78
C VAL A 42 -3.42 101.58 80.34
N VAL A 43 -2.69 101.00 79.39
CA VAL A 43 -2.99 101.12 77.95
C VAL A 43 -3.47 99.77 77.45
N ARG A 44 -4.49 99.77 76.60
CA ARG A 44 -5.01 98.55 75.98
C ARG A 44 -3.98 98.01 74.99
N LYS A 45 -3.25 96.95 75.36
CA LYS A 45 -2.25 96.33 74.48
C LYS A 45 -2.75 94.98 73.97
N THR A 46 -2.56 94.74 72.69
CA THR A 46 -2.72 93.42 72.08
C THR A 46 -1.53 92.54 72.47
N CYS A 47 -1.80 91.27 72.74
CA CYS A 47 -0.76 90.29 73.01
C CYS A 47 0.18 90.18 71.81
N LYS A 48 1.47 89.87 72.02
CA LYS A 48 2.45 89.68 70.94
C LYS A 48 2.02 88.74 69.80
N CYS A 49 1.11 87.80 70.09
CA CYS A 49 0.55 86.87 69.09
C CYS A 49 -0.76 87.35 68.44
N GLY A 50 -1.27 88.53 68.80
CA GLY A 50 -2.50 89.15 68.30
C GLY A 50 -3.82 88.59 68.85
N ARG A 51 -3.80 87.54 69.68
CA ARG A 51 -5.02 86.77 70.04
C ARG A 51 -5.82 87.26 71.25
N LYS A 52 -5.23 88.06 72.14
CA LYS A 52 -5.90 88.59 73.34
C LYS A 52 -5.50 90.04 73.58
N THR A 53 -6.44 90.88 73.98
CA THR A 53 -6.23 92.26 74.41
C THR A 53 -6.51 92.37 75.90
N LYS A 54 -5.63 93.03 76.65
CA LYS A 54 -5.85 93.34 78.07
C LYS A 54 -5.23 94.69 78.38
N ASP A 55 -5.83 95.42 79.31
CA ASP A 55 -5.31 96.71 79.76
C ASP A 55 -4.15 96.45 80.73
N THR A 56 -2.95 96.87 80.33
CA THR A 56 -1.71 96.62 81.06
C THR A 56 -0.83 97.87 81.12
N PRO A 57 0.04 98.02 82.14
CA PRO A 57 0.99 99.13 82.22
C PRO A 57 1.87 99.26 80.97
N CYS A 58 2.24 100.48 80.60
CA CYS A 58 2.98 100.75 79.35
C CYS A 58 4.31 99.99 79.22
N SER A 59 5.02 99.66 80.30
CA SER A 59 6.30 98.95 80.26
C SER A 59 6.20 97.43 80.10
N GLN A 60 5.03 96.82 80.33
CA GLN A 60 4.88 95.36 80.30
C GLN A 60 4.37 94.86 78.94
N THR A 61 5.04 93.85 78.39
CA THR A 61 4.61 93.19 77.15
C THR A 61 3.62 92.07 77.48
N LEU A 62 2.41 92.15 76.93
CA LEU A 62 1.39 91.12 77.11
C LEU A 62 1.76 89.85 76.31
N THR A 63 2.17 88.79 77.01
CA THR A 63 2.36 87.44 76.45
C THR A 63 1.27 86.51 76.97
N CYS A 64 0.81 85.57 76.15
CA CYS A 64 -0.27 84.65 76.52
C CYS A 64 0.23 83.21 76.68
N GLU A 65 -0.48 82.39 77.43
CA GLU A 65 -0.09 80.98 77.61
C GLU A 65 -0.58 80.05 76.49
N PHE A 66 -1.25 80.61 75.48
CA PHE A 66 -1.79 79.82 74.37
C PHE A 66 -0.66 79.25 73.53
N LYS A 67 -0.68 77.92 73.40
CA LYS A 67 0.18 77.19 72.47
C LYS A 67 -0.25 77.54 71.05
N CYS A 68 0.71 77.86 70.19
CA CYS A 68 0.42 78.04 68.78
C CYS A 68 -0.01 76.70 68.16
N THR A 69 -0.96 76.76 67.24
CA THR A 69 -1.48 75.60 66.50
C THR A 69 -1.15 75.70 65.02
N LYS A 70 -0.55 76.82 64.58
CA LYS A 70 -0.13 77.02 63.19
C LYS A 70 0.98 76.03 62.85
N LEU A 71 0.93 75.50 61.65
CA LEU A 71 1.99 74.64 61.11
C LEU A 71 3.27 75.46 60.95
N ARG A 72 4.42 74.85 61.31
CA ARG A 72 5.74 75.42 61.03
C ARG A 72 5.95 75.53 59.51
N LYS A 73 7.01 76.22 59.07
CA LYS A 73 7.36 76.37 57.64
C LYS A 73 7.48 75.02 56.88
N CYS A 74 7.65 73.90 57.59
CA CYS A 74 7.63 72.56 57.01
C CYS A 74 6.23 72.00 56.69
N GLY A 75 5.15 72.70 57.05
CA GLY A 75 3.77 72.35 56.70
C GLY A 75 3.19 71.10 57.38
N ARG A 76 3.96 70.41 58.24
CA ARG A 76 3.55 69.13 58.86
C ARG A 76 3.52 69.14 60.38
N HIS A 77 4.42 69.91 61.00
CA HIS A 77 4.55 69.92 62.45
C HIS A 77 3.93 71.19 63.03
N PRO A 78 3.00 71.08 64.01
CA PRO A 78 2.39 72.24 64.65
C PRO A 78 3.40 72.96 65.56
N CYS A 79 3.32 74.29 65.60
CA CYS A 79 4.18 75.12 66.43
C CYS A 79 3.76 75.06 67.91
N LYS A 80 4.26 74.11 68.69
CA LYS A 80 3.88 73.95 70.12
C LYS A 80 4.39 75.06 71.08
N LYS A 81 4.81 76.24 70.60
CA LYS A 81 5.35 77.34 71.43
C LYS A 81 4.22 78.16 72.08
N LYS A 82 4.35 78.52 73.37
CA LYS A 82 3.46 79.47 74.07
C LYS A 82 3.73 80.90 73.58
N CYS A 83 2.68 81.65 73.23
CA CYS A 83 2.75 82.99 72.63
C CYS A 83 3.72 83.08 71.44
N CYS A 84 3.27 82.71 70.24
CA CYS A 84 4.09 82.79 69.02
C CYS A 84 3.60 83.89 68.06
N ASP A 85 4.55 84.72 67.63
CA ASP A 85 4.35 85.96 66.86
C ASP A 85 4.20 85.70 65.34
N GLY A 86 3.99 84.45 64.94
CA GLY A 86 3.92 84.03 63.54
C GLY A 86 5.24 83.55 62.93
N ASN A 87 6.39 84.02 63.43
CA ASN A 87 7.71 83.55 62.99
C ASN A 87 8.13 82.27 63.75
N CYS A 88 7.63 81.12 63.30
CA CYS A 88 7.92 79.83 63.92
C CYS A 88 9.34 79.33 63.54
N ARG A 89 10.13 78.88 64.52
CA ARG A 89 11.47 78.30 64.29
C ARG A 89 11.41 77.11 63.31
N PRO A 90 12.51 76.84 62.55
CA PRO A 90 12.65 75.64 61.73
C PRO A 90 12.38 74.36 62.53
N CYS A 91 12.02 73.30 61.81
CA CYS A 91 11.61 72.08 62.45
C CYS A 91 12.77 71.09 62.62
N ASP A 92 13.17 70.85 63.88
CA ASP A 92 14.26 69.90 64.21
C ASP A 92 13.82 68.43 64.23
N GLN A 93 12.55 68.15 63.91
CA GLN A 93 12.06 66.77 63.83
C GLN A 93 12.59 66.07 62.57
N LEU A 94 12.82 64.78 62.66
CA LEU A 94 13.18 63.96 61.50
C LEU A 94 12.00 63.84 60.53
N CYS A 95 12.33 63.71 59.24
CA CYS A 95 11.34 63.63 58.18
C CYS A 95 10.53 62.32 58.21
N ASN A 96 11.18 61.17 58.45
CA ASN A 96 10.61 59.81 58.55
C ASN A 96 9.74 59.32 57.37
N ARG A 97 9.58 60.11 56.31
CA ARG A 97 8.96 59.69 55.04
C ARG A 97 9.76 58.56 54.40
N LEU A 98 9.09 57.67 53.67
CA LEU A 98 9.79 56.71 52.81
C LEU A 98 10.60 57.47 51.75
N LEU A 99 11.86 57.07 51.60
CA LEU A 99 12.75 57.53 50.53
C LEU A 99 12.25 57.02 49.18
N ASN A 100 12.81 57.52 48.10
CA ASN A 100 12.48 57.12 46.72
C ASN A 100 12.60 55.61 46.43
N CYS A 101 13.27 54.86 47.31
CA CYS A 101 13.41 53.42 47.23
C CYS A 101 12.24 52.63 47.85
N ASN A 102 11.26 53.30 48.47
CA ASN A 102 10.09 52.75 49.18
C ASN A 102 10.37 51.76 50.32
N ASN A 103 11.63 51.37 50.53
CA ASN A 103 12.05 50.41 51.56
C ASN A 103 12.76 51.05 52.76
N HIS A 104 13.26 52.29 52.62
CA HIS A 104 14.01 52.98 53.68
C HIS A 104 13.35 54.30 54.08
N LYS A 105 13.43 54.66 55.37
CA LYS A 105 12.87 55.91 55.94
C LYS A 105 13.90 57.03 55.91
N CYS A 106 13.45 58.26 55.69
CA CYS A 106 14.27 59.46 55.61
C CYS A 106 14.72 59.92 57.01
N LEU A 107 16.03 59.84 57.27
CA LEU A 107 16.68 60.27 58.50
C LEU A 107 17.12 61.75 58.49
N SER A 108 16.79 62.50 57.43
CA SER A 108 17.14 63.92 57.33
C SER A 108 16.21 64.79 58.21
N PRO A 109 16.67 65.98 58.65
CA PRO A 109 15.81 67.00 59.28
C PRO A 109 14.60 67.32 58.40
N CYS A 110 13.51 67.78 59.02
CA CYS A 110 12.27 68.06 58.33
C CYS A 110 12.47 69.13 57.24
N HIS A 111 12.35 68.71 56.00
CA HIS A 111 12.53 69.55 54.81
C HIS A 111 11.22 69.68 54.04
N SER A 112 11.07 70.78 53.29
CA SER A 112 10.04 70.96 52.28
C SER A 112 10.40 70.18 51.00
N GLY A 113 9.41 69.62 50.30
CA GLY A 113 9.63 68.89 49.03
C GLY A 113 9.84 67.38 49.14
N LYS A 114 10.30 66.74 48.04
CA LYS A 114 10.60 65.29 47.94
C LYS A 114 11.84 64.92 48.76
N CYS A 115 11.87 63.72 49.33
CA CYS A 115 13.02 63.27 50.13
C CYS A 115 14.25 63.02 49.26
N TYR A 116 15.44 63.17 49.85
CA TYR A 116 16.71 62.85 49.21
C TYR A 116 16.75 61.39 48.70
N PRO A 117 17.55 61.08 47.67
CA PRO A 117 17.69 59.71 47.18
C PRO A 117 18.33 58.80 48.24
N CYS A 118 17.96 57.52 48.22
CA CYS A 118 18.55 56.54 49.12
C CYS A 118 20.07 56.36 48.86
N PRO A 119 20.92 56.39 49.91
CA PRO A 119 22.37 56.20 49.76
C PRO A 119 22.76 54.73 49.53
N LEU A 120 21.84 53.81 49.81
CA LEU A 120 22.09 52.37 49.70
C LEU A 120 21.98 51.92 48.25
N ARG A 121 22.90 51.03 47.86
CA ARG A 121 22.92 50.34 46.57
C ARG A 121 22.72 48.85 46.81
N LYS A 122 22.08 48.17 45.87
CA LYS A 122 21.90 46.72 45.88
C LYS A 122 22.38 46.12 44.57
N GLY A 123 22.85 44.87 44.64
CA GLY A 123 23.41 44.16 43.48
C GLY A 123 22.33 43.48 42.65
N VAL A 124 22.37 43.68 41.33
CA VAL A 124 21.61 42.88 40.35
C VAL A 124 22.61 41.99 39.61
N SER A 125 22.45 40.68 39.70
CA SER A 125 23.35 39.68 39.10
C SER A 125 22.82 39.09 37.80
N CYS A 126 23.71 38.56 36.95
CA CYS A 126 23.34 37.68 35.83
C CYS A 126 22.63 36.42 36.32
N PHE A 127 22.00 35.67 35.41
CA PHE A 127 21.48 34.33 35.69
C PHE A 127 22.56 33.38 36.25
N CYS A 128 23.80 33.56 35.81
CA CYS A 128 24.97 32.81 36.24
C CYS A 128 25.55 33.19 37.62
N GLY A 129 25.12 34.30 38.22
CA GLY A 129 25.70 34.88 39.44
C GLY A 129 27.09 35.56 39.31
N ILE A 130 27.83 35.36 38.21
CA ILE A 130 29.22 35.84 38.05
C ILE A 130 29.30 37.36 37.85
N THR A 131 28.54 37.91 36.90
CA THR A 131 28.54 39.35 36.62
C THR A 131 27.45 40.04 37.43
N SER A 132 27.79 41.05 38.22
CA SER A 132 26.83 41.84 39.00
C SER A 132 27.10 43.34 38.91
N ILE A 133 26.02 44.12 38.92
CA ILE A 133 26.08 45.59 38.92
C ILE A 133 25.38 46.14 40.17
N LEU A 134 25.92 47.22 40.71
CA LEU A 134 25.32 47.91 41.86
C LEU A 134 24.36 48.99 41.38
N VAL A 135 23.06 48.78 41.62
CA VAL A 135 22.00 49.73 41.28
C VAL A 135 21.50 50.47 42.51
N GLN A 136 20.95 51.67 42.32
CA GLN A 136 20.32 52.42 43.42
C GLN A 136 19.15 51.63 44.00
N CYS A 137 19.03 51.64 45.34
CA CYS A 137 17.96 50.93 46.04
C CYS A 137 16.57 51.32 45.48
N GLY A 138 15.72 50.32 45.19
CA GLY A 138 14.38 50.50 44.60
C GLY A 138 14.31 50.37 43.09
N LYS A 139 15.44 50.37 42.36
CA LYS A 139 15.49 50.20 40.90
C LYS A 139 15.83 48.77 40.44
N GLU A 140 15.94 47.82 41.36
CA GLU A 140 16.37 46.44 41.11
C GLU A 140 15.49 45.71 40.07
N LYS A 141 14.16 45.94 40.12
CA LYS A 141 13.20 45.31 39.20
C LYS A 141 13.09 46.00 37.84
N SER A 142 13.56 47.24 37.75
CA SER A 142 13.43 48.08 36.54
C SER A 142 14.68 48.13 35.68
N VAL A 143 15.84 47.81 36.27
CA VAL A 143 17.13 47.82 35.56
C VAL A 143 17.34 46.45 34.92
N LYS A 144 17.61 46.45 33.60
CA LYS A 144 17.98 45.22 32.88
C LYS A 144 19.25 44.64 33.50
N PRO A 145 19.32 43.31 33.74
CA PRO A 145 20.53 42.68 34.24
C PRO A 145 21.74 42.91 33.32
N PRO A 146 22.97 42.85 33.85
CA PRO A 146 24.17 43.06 33.05
C PRO A 146 24.35 41.94 32.03
N PHE A 147 24.87 42.29 30.84
CA PHE A 147 25.26 41.31 29.83
C PHE A 147 26.49 40.55 30.31
N CYS A 148 26.38 39.23 30.41
CA CYS A 148 27.46 38.38 30.86
C CYS A 148 28.08 37.66 29.65
N LYS A 149 29.39 37.84 29.45
CA LYS A 149 30.15 37.19 28.37
C LYS A 149 30.60 35.76 28.71
N GLU A 150 30.39 35.33 29.96
CA GLU A 150 30.75 33.99 30.41
C GLU A 150 29.93 32.92 29.69
N GLN A 151 30.51 31.73 29.56
CA GLN A 151 29.84 30.58 28.95
C GLN A 151 28.60 30.18 29.78
N CYS A 152 27.51 29.89 29.09
CA CYS A 152 26.26 29.46 29.72
C CYS A 152 26.49 28.21 30.58
N ARG A 153 25.93 28.15 31.79
CA ARG A 153 26.07 27.01 32.73
C ARG A 153 24.90 26.02 32.70
N ILE A 154 23.87 26.28 31.90
CA ILE A 154 22.71 25.38 31.77
C ILE A 154 23.19 24.06 31.12
N PRO A 155 22.94 22.88 31.72
CA PRO A 155 23.36 21.60 31.14
C PRO A 155 22.61 21.33 29.84
N SER A 156 23.25 20.63 28.89
CA SER A 156 22.56 20.16 27.69
C SER A 156 21.50 19.11 28.10
N THR A 157 20.29 19.26 27.57
CA THR A 157 19.19 18.32 27.82
C THR A 157 19.12 17.21 26.78
N CYS A 158 20.05 17.18 25.83
CA CYS A 158 20.16 16.20 24.76
C CYS A 158 21.49 15.46 24.84
N HIS A 159 21.58 14.33 24.14
CA HIS A 159 22.79 13.50 24.03
C HIS A 159 23.92 14.13 23.19
N HIS A 160 23.68 15.28 22.56
CA HIS A 160 24.67 16.02 21.78
C HIS A 160 25.59 16.87 22.65
N GLU A 161 26.79 17.16 22.11
CA GLU A 161 27.72 18.07 22.74
C GLU A 161 27.12 19.47 22.86
N LYS A 162 27.34 20.09 24.02
CA LYS A 162 26.77 21.40 24.31
C LYS A 162 27.43 22.47 23.43
N LYS A 163 26.63 23.09 22.55
CA LYS A 163 27.07 24.29 21.81
C LYS A 163 27.43 25.42 22.77
N ILE A 164 28.68 25.87 22.67
CA ILE A 164 29.23 26.94 23.52
C ILE A 164 28.56 28.26 23.13
N HIS A 165 27.88 28.88 24.09
CA HIS A 165 27.22 30.17 23.91
C HIS A 165 27.29 30.99 25.21
N SER A 166 27.14 32.31 25.09
CA SER A 166 27.19 33.24 26.23
C SER A 166 25.98 33.09 27.15
N CYS A 167 26.12 33.51 28.40
CA CYS A 167 25.03 33.55 29.36
C CYS A 167 23.87 34.41 28.86
N HIS A 168 22.67 33.84 28.87
CA HIS A 168 21.43 34.47 28.45
C HIS A 168 20.37 34.30 29.54
N PHE A 169 19.25 35.00 29.36
CA PHE A 169 18.04 34.84 30.16
C PHE A 169 17.01 34.07 29.34
N GLY A 170 16.47 32.96 29.86
CA GLY A 170 15.48 32.12 29.16
C GLY A 170 15.98 30.70 28.86
N GLU A 171 15.26 29.97 27.99
CA GLU A 171 15.65 28.63 27.53
C GLU A 171 16.85 28.68 26.59
N CYS A 172 17.73 27.66 26.64
CA CYS A 172 18.81 27.52 25.68
C CYS A 172 18.27 27.22 24.27
N LEU A 173 19.07 27.57 23.25
CA LEU A 173 18.78 27.24 21.85
C LEU A 173 18.52 25.74 21.68
N GLN A 174 17.53 25.41 20.85
CA GLN A 174 17.21 24.04 20.51
C GLN A 174 18.36 23.38 19.76
N CYS A 175 18.61 22.10 20.05
CA CYS A 175 19.59 21.34 19.30
C CYS A 175 19.07 21.11 17.88
N THR A 176 19.75 21.68 16.89
CA THR A 176 19.47 21.50 15.46
C THR A 176 20.25 20.32 14.85
N GLU A 177 20.97 19.57 15.67
CA GLU A 177 21.76 18.43 15.21
C GLU A 177 20.84 17.23 14.96
N ILE A 178 21.23 16.43 13.99
CA ILE A 178 20.55 15.17 13.69
C ILE A 178 20.74 14.24 14.89
N CYS A 179 19.67 13.60 15.35
CA CYS A 179 19.72 12.71 16.51
C CYS A 179 20.77 11.60 16.33
N GLY A 180 20.80 10.90 15.20
CA GLY A 180 21.84 9.90 14.93
C GLY A 180 21.83 8.68 15.86
N LYS A 181 20.92 8.62 16.83
CA LYS A 181 20.74 7.47 17.73
C LYS A 181 20.37 6.22 16.92
N MET A 182 20.97 5.09 17.28
CA MET A 182 20.70 3.81 16.63
C MET A 182 19.31 3.29 17.03
N LEU A 183 18.46 3.07 16.02
CA LEU A 183 17.13 2.49 16.19
C LEU A 183 17.22 0.95 16.28
N PRO A 184 16.19 0.27 16.82
CA PRO A 184 16.14 -1.20 16.86
C PRO A 184 16.28 -1.87 15.49
N CYS A 185 15.95 -1.17 14.41
CA CYS A 185 16.11 -1.64 13.03
C CYS A 185 17.54 -1.45 12.48
N LEU A 186 18.53 -1.15 13.32
CA LEU A 186 19.93 -0.90 12.96
C LEU A 186 20.13 0.26 11.96
N HIS A 187 19.16 1.16 11.85
CA HIS A 187 19.30 2.43 11.12
C HIS A 187 19.50 3.58 12.10
N SER A 188 20.24 4.61 11.69
CA SER A 188 20.40 5.83 12.47
C SER A 188 19.20 6.77 12.30
N CYS A 189 18.78 7.40 13.40
CA CYS A 189 17.71 8.40 13.38
C CYS A 189 18.15 9.63 12.57
N GLN A 190 17.45 9.92 11.46
CA GLN A 190 17.74 11.08 10.59
C GLN A 190 16.98 12.36 10.98
N PHE A 191 16.16 12.30 12.04
CA PHE A 191 15.40 13.46 12.51
C PHE A 191 16.27 14.41 13.33
N VAL A 192 15.88 15.68 13.36
CA VAL A 192 16.45 16.68 14.27
C VAL A 192 16.21 16.23 15.72
N CYS A 193 17.17 16.53 16.60
CA CYS A 193 17.11 16.17 18.01
C CYS A 193 15.74 16.48 18.65
N HIS A 194 15.12 15.44 19.22
CA HIS A 194 13.75 15.47 19.74
C HIS A 194 13.68 15.21 21.27
N ASP A 195 14.80 15.34 21.99
CA ASP A 195 14.93 15.07 23.44
C ASP A 195 14.26 16.11 24.37
N ARG A 196 13.26 16.88 23.91
CA ARG A 196 12.64 17.93 24.74
C ARG A 196 11.68 17.34 25.78
N VAL A 197 12.12 17.29 27.04
CA VAL A 197 11.25 17.13 28.22
C VAL A 197 10.57 18.46 28.53
N ILE A 198 9.26 18.57 28.28
CA ILE A 198 8.43 19.66 28.80
C ILE A 198 8.22 19.40 30.29
N ASN A 199 8.91 20.15 31.15
CA ASN A 199 8.53 20.23 32.57
C ASN A 199 7.65 21.46 32.79
N GLY A 200 6.33 21.23 32.81
CA GLY A 200 5.40 21.84 33.76
C GLY A 200 4.99 23.30 33.57
N ASN A 201 3.70 23.46 33.23
CA ASN A 201 2.81 24.61 33.47
C ASN A 201 2.81 25.76 32.46
N THR A 202 2.19 25.52 31.30
CA THR A 202 1.35 26.54 30.67
C THR A 202 -0.01 25.94 30.34
N LYS A 203 -1.06 26.59 30.84
CA LYS A 203 -2.45 26.21 30.59
C LYS A 203 -2.74 26.35 29.10
N GLU A 204 -3.43 25.34 28.58
CA GLU A 204 -3.96 25.24 27.23
C GLU A 204 -4.81 26.46 26.87
N GLU A 205 -4.44 27.16 25.79
CA GLU A 205 -5.42 27.82 24.93
C GLU A 205 -5.03 27.64 23.45
N SER A 206 -5.74 26.72 22.82
CA SER A 206 -6.33 26.80 21.48
C SER A 206 -5.53 27.45 20.34
N ILE A 207 -4.81 26.61 19.59
CA ILE A 207 -4.61 26.81 18.15
C ILE A 207 -4.96 25.51 17.43
N LYS A 208 -6.01 25.56 16.62
CA LYS A 208 -6.41 24.51 15.67
C LYS A 208 -5.54 24.65 14.42
N ASP A 209 -4.58 23.74 14.21
CA ASP A 209 -4.47 22.99 12.95
C ASP A 209 -3.35 21.92 12.98
N HIS A 210 -3.68 20.77 12.41
CA HIS A 210 -2.82 19.65 11.96
C HIS A 210 -1.70 19.09 12.85
N SER A 211 -2.07 18.04 13.60
CA SER A 211 -1.34 16.76 13.73
C SER A 211 0.15 16.78 14.07
N VAL A 212 0.52 17.26 15.25
CA VAL A 212 1.70 16.76 15.96
C VAL A 212 1.23 16.17 17.29
N LYS A 213 0.79 14.91 17.24
CA LYS A 213 0.53 14.15 18.46
C LYS A 213 1.87 13.64 18.98
N ASP A 214 2.14 14.05 20.22
CA ASP A 214 2.84 13.26 21.23
C ASP A 214 4.32 12.93 20.91
N LEU A 215 5.22 13.87 21.24
CA LEU A 215 6.66 13.58 21.34
C LEU A 215 6.90 12.81 22.65
N SER A 216 6.64 11.51 22.61
CA SER A 216 7.22 10.54 23.52
C SER A 216 8.75 10.64 23.48
N LYS A 217 9.42 10.34 24.60
CA LYS A 217 10.88 10.37 24.82
C LYS A 217 11.69 9.45 23.87
N ASP A 218 11.00 8.75 22.97
CA ASP A 218 11.55 7.76 22.06
C ASP A 218 11.73 8.33 20.66
N CYS A 219 12.71 7.80 19.92
CA CYS A 219 12.93 8.22 18.55
C CYS A 219 11.72 7.90 17.67
N PRO A 220 11.34 8.81 16.75
CA PRO A 220 10.32 8.52 15.75
C PRO A 220 10.69 7.28 14.91
N PRO A 221 9.69 6.61 14.33
CA PRO A 221 9.90 5.40 13.53
C PRO A 221 10.85 5.65 12.35
N CYS A 222 11.61 4.61 11.99
CA CYS A 222 12.63 4.72 10.96
C CYS A 222 12.06 5.00 9.56
N SER A 223 12.40 6.16 8.99
CA SER A 223 12.02 6.57 7.63
C SER A 223 12.98 6.11 6.52
N PHE A 224 13.99 5.30 6.85
CA PHE A 224 14.95 4.80 5.87
C PHE A 224 14.25 3.90 4.84
N ILE A 225 14.52 4.10 3.55
CA ILE A 225 13.88 3.34 2.47
C ILE A 225 14.66 2.05 2.26
N VAL A 226 13.99 0.90 2.32
CA VAL A 226 14.58 -0.40 2.06
C VAL A 226 13.86 -1.14 0.93
N GLU A 227 14.59 -1.96 0.20
CA GLU A 227 14.05 -2.83 -0.85
C GLU A 227 13.55 -4.14 -0.23
N LYS A 228 12.34 -4.54 -0.58
CA LYS A 228 11.74 -5.80 -0.12
C LYS A 228 11.15 -6.59 -1.29
N PHE A 229 11.55 -7.86 -1.37
CA PHE A 229 10.92 -8.83 -2.26
C PHE A 229 9.54 -9.23 -1.74
N CYS A 230 8.58 -9.40 -2.66
CA CYS A 230 7.29 -9.97 -2.29
C CYS A 230 7.45 -11.41 -1.79
N ILE A 231 6.44 -11.94 -1.08
CA ILE A 231 6.50 -13.28 -0.47
C ILE A 231 6.78 -14.43 -1.45
N GLY A 232 6.49 -14.23 -2.73
CA GLY A 232 6.75 -15.19 -3.80
C GLY A 232 7.99 -14.87 -4.64
N GLU A 233 8.74 -13.81 -4.29
CA GLU A 233 9.93 -13.31 -5.00
C GLU A 233 9.65 -12.93 -6.47
N HIS A 234 8.44 -12.46 -6.78
CA HIS A 234 8.06 -12.05 -8.13
C HIS A 234 8.44 -10.60 -8.45
N SER A 235 8.48 -9.72 -7.43
CA SER A 235 8.73 -8.28 -7.59
C SER A 235 9.48 -7.72 -6.39
N VAL A 236 10.13 -6.58 -6.60
CA VAL A 236 10.83 -5.79 -5.58
C VAL A 236 10.11 -4.45 -5.48
N GLU A 237 9.77 -4.06 -4.25
CA GLU A 237 9.17 -2.76 -3.94
C GLU A 237 9.94 -2.11 -2.80
N THR A 238 9.93 -0.79 -2.75
CA THR A 238 10.62 0.00 -1.73
C THR A 238 9.64 0.44 -0.65
N PHE A 239 10.02 0.24 0.62
CA PHE A 239 9.19 0.60 1.77
C PHE A 239 10.00 1.39 2.80
N PRO A 240 9.37 2.33 3.52
CA PRO A 240 9.95 2.87 4.74
C PRO A 240 10.20 1.74 5.75
N CYS A 241 11.37 1.73 6.38
CA CYS A 241 11.83 0.64 7.24
C CYS A 241 10.83 0.28 8.34
N PHE A 242 10.14 1.26 8.92
CA PHE A 242 9.11 1.03 9.94
C PHE A 242 7.87 0.26 9.44
N GLU A 243 7.60 0.34 8.13
CA GLU A 243 6.41 -0.22 7.49
C GLU A 243 6.69 -1.57 6.81
N VAL A 244 7.96 -1.98 6.73
CA VAL A 244 8.39 -3.20 6.03
C VAL A 244 7.70 -4.41 6.64
N LYS A 245 6.70 -4.91 5.92
CA LYS A 245 6.02 -6.17 6.19
C LYS A 245 6.15 -7.06 4.97
N ALA A 246 6.00 -8.37 5.19
CA ALA A 246 5.87 -9.31 4.09
C ALA A 246 4.61 -8.94 3.28
N TYR A 247 4.78 -8.65 1.99
CA TYR A 247 3.68 -8.28 1.10
C TYR A 247 3.54 -9.28 -0.05
N SER A 248 2.31 -9.44 -0.54
CA SER A 248 2.01 -10.19 -1.75
C SER A 248 1.76 -9.21 -2.89
N CYS A 249 2.45 -9.39 -4.02
CA CYS A 249 2.25 -8.56 -5.22
C CYS A 249 0.88 -8.79 -5.88
N LYS A 250 0.04 -9.70 -5.37
CA LYS A 250 -1.29 -10.06 -5.89
C LYS A 250 -1.34 -10.57 -7.33
N HIS A 251 -0.21 -10.63 -8.03
CA HIS A 251 -0.10 -11.27 -9.33
C HIS A 251 -0.11 -12.79 -9.19
N ILE A 252 -0.43 -13.49 -10.28
CA ILE A 252 -0.27 -14.95 -10.38
C ILE A 252 1.20 -15.32 -10.18
N CYS A 253 1.45 -16.47 -9.56
CA CYS A 253 2.79 -16.92 -9.22
C CYS A 253 3.65 -17.17 -10.47
N GLY A 254 3.07 -17.73 -11.54
CA GLY A 254 3.75 -17.84 -12.84
C GLY A 254 4.93 -18.82 -12.88
N ARG A 255 5.33 -19.43 -11.76
CA ARG A 255 6.44 -20.40 -11.70
C ARG A 255 6.13 -21.68 -12.46
N LEU A 256 7.11 -22.21 -13.17
CA LEU A 256 6.96 -23.38 -14.04
C LEU A 256 6.73 -24.66 -13.23
N LEU A 257 5.61 -25.34 -13.48
CA LEU A 257 5.23 -26.59 -12.80
C LEU A 257 6.14 -27.75 -13.20
N SER A 258 6.07 -28.86 -12.46
CA SER A 258 6.85 -30.08 -12.73
C SER A 258 6.58 -30.72 -14.09
N CYS A 259 5.48 -30.35 -14.76
CA CYS A 259 5.17 -30.80 -16.11
C CYS A 259 5.86 -29.98 -17.22
N GLU A 260 6.59 -28.91 -16.87
CA GLU A 260 7.37 -28.03 -17.76
C GLU A 260 6.58 -27.25 -18.83
N ASN A 261 5.26 -27.42 -18.91
CA ASN A 261 4.42 -26.71 -19.90
C ASN A 261 3.38 -25.78 -19.26
N HIS A 262 3.14 -25.91 -17.97
CA HIS A 262 2.15 -25.11 -17.27
C HIS A 262 2.80 -24.33 -16.14
N VAL A 263 2.20 -23.19 -15.84
CA VAL A 263 2.65 -22.28 -14.79
C VAL A 263 1.71 -22.32 -13.60
N CYS A 264 2.21 -21.98 -12.42
CA CYS A 264 1.41 -21.90 -11.22
C CYS A 264 0.40 -20.74 -11.32
N GLN A 265 -0.89 -21.06 -11.41
CA GLN A 265 -1.99 -20.09 -11.48
C GLN A 265 -2.44 -19.56 -10.11
N LYS A 266 -1.82 -20.01 -9.00
CA LYS A 266 -2.14 -19.45 -7.67
C LYS A 266 -1.68 -18.00 -7.60
N VAL A 267 -2.45 -17.16 -6.90
CA VAL A 267 -2.02 -15.81 -6.51
C VAL A 267 -0.74 -15.91 -5.69
N CYS A 268 0.13 -14.89 -5.80
CA CYS A 268 1.42 -14.81 -5.14
C CYS A 268 1.38 -15.31 -3.70
N HIS A 269 2.18 -16.35 -3.45
CA HIS A 269 2.25 -17.10 -2.21
C HIS A 269 3.71 -17.46 -1.90
N VAL A 270 3.99 -17.81 -0.65
CA VAL A 270 5.31 -18.32 -0.24
C VAL A 270 5.58 -19.66 -0.92
N VAL A 271 6.72 -19.84 -1.56
CA VAL A 271 7.08 -21.09 -2.27
C VAL A 271 8.04 -21.91 -1.41
N LYS A 272 7.68 -23.15 -1.09
CA LYS A 272 8.52 -24.07 -0.28
C LYS A 272 9.13 -25.17 -1.14
N GLY A 273 10.43 -25.39 -1.01
CA GLY A 273 11.14 -26.48 -1.67
C GLY A 273 11.18 -26.34 -3.20
N SER A 274 11.38 -25.13 -3.70
CA SER A 274 11.66 -24.92 -5.13
C SER A 274 13.08 -25.37 -5.46
N PRO A 275 13.31 -26.12 -6.54
CA PRO A 275 14.66 -26.49 -6.98
C PRO A 275 15.47 -25.31 -7.55
N SER A 276 14.82 -24.26 -8.06
CA SER A 276 15.49 -23.03 -8.54
C SER A 276 14.55 -21.82 -8.55
N HIS A 277 15.10 -20.61 -8.71
CA HIS A 277 14.30 -19.42 -8.97
C HIS A 277 13.49 -19.62 -10.27
N GLY A 278 12.18 -19.38 -10.24
CA GLY A 278 11.27 -19.59 -11.38
C GLY A 278 10.65 -21.00 -11.53
N LYS A 279 11.10 -22.02 -10.79
CA LYS A 279 10.46 -23.35 -10.75
C LYS A 279 9.43 -23.44 -9.63
N ALA A 280 8.43 -24.31 -9.81
CA ALA A 280 7.38 -24.55 -8.83
C ALA A 280 7.93 -25.32 -7.62
N GLY A 281 7.51 -24.90 -6.43
CA GLY A 281 7.74 -25.62 -5.19
C GLY A 281 6.66 -26.66 -4.89
N LYS A 282 6.82 -27.38 -3.78
CA LYS A 282 5.89 -28.45 -3.35
C LYS A 282 4.47 -27.96 -3.10
N ASN A 283 4.29 -26.68 -2.80
CA ASN A 283 3.00 -26.07 -2.47
C ASN A 283 2.37 -25.25 -3.63
N CYS A 284 3.01 -25.23 -4.80
CA CYS A 284 2.38 -24.74 -6.02
C CYS A 284 1.23 -25.67 -6.45
N ILE A 285 0.35 -25.22 -7.33
CA ILE A 285 -0.77 -26.05 -7.81
C ILE A 285 -0.24 -27.23 -8.63
N ALA A 286 -0.72 -28.44 -8.36
CA ALA A 286 -0.43 -29.58 -9.21
C ALA A 286 -1.16 -29.42 -10.54
N CYS A 287 -0.47 -29.67 -11.64
CA CYS A 287 -1.08 -29.60 -12.95
C CYS A 287 -2.12 -30.72 -13.12
N LYS A 288 -3.37 -30.35 -13.38
CA LYS A 288 -4.46 -31.29 -13.71
C LYS A 288 -5.02 -31.11 -15.13
N GLU A 289 -4.47 -30.17 -15.88
CA GLU A 289 -4.87 -29.91 -17.26
C GLU A 289 -4.49 -31.07 -18.18
N LEU A 290 -5.24 -31.23 -19.27
CA LEU A 290 -4.92 -32.17 -20.33
C LEU A 290 -3.62 -31.77 -21.04
N CYS A 291 -2.91 -32.75 -21.58
CA CYS A 291 -1.67 -32.50 -22.31
C CYS A 291 -1.95 -31.86 -23.68
N THR A 292 -1.48 -30.63 -23.88
CA THR A 292 -1.61 -29.86 -25.13
C THR A 292 -0.37 -29.92 -26.03
N LYS A 293 0.63 -30.74 -25.66
CA LYS A 293 1.86 -30.89 -26.44
C LYS A 293 1.57 -31.36 -27.87
N PRO A 294 2.19 -30.73 -28.90
CA PRO A 294 2.06 -31.20 -30.26
C PRO A 294 2.69 -32.58 -30.39
N ARG A 295 2.05 -33.44 -31.19
CA ARG A 295 2.51 -34.80 -31.48
C ARG A 295 2.88 -34.89 -32.96
N ASN A 296 3.62 -35.92 -33.34
CA ASN A 296 3.90 -36.22 -34.76
C ASN A 296 2.64 -36.71 -35.52
N CYS A 297 1.48 -36.78 -34.84
CA CYS A 297 0.18 -37.12 -35.39
C CYS A 297 -0.82 -36.00 -35.15
N LYS A 298 -1.93 -35.99 -35.91
CA LYS A 298 -3.04 -35.04 -35.72
C LYS A 298 -3.93 -35.33 -34.50
N HIS A 299 -3.70 -36.43 -33.78
CA HIS A 299 -4.45 -36.79 -32.58
C HIS A 299 -3.93 -36.04 -31.34
N SER A 300 -4.83 -35.62 -30.46
CA SER A 300 -4.49 -35.01 -29.17
C SER A 300 -4.12 -36.07 -28.12
N CYS A 301 -3.27 -35.69 -27.16
CA CYS A 301 -2.90 -36.56 -26.06
C CYS A 301 -4.07 -36.67 -25.06
N LYS A 302 -4.53 -37.89 -24.77
CA LYS A 302 -5.62 -38.14 -23.80
C LYS A 302 -5.17 -38.13 -22.34
N LEU A 303 -3.87 -38.03 -22.08
CA LEU A 303 -3.32 -38.01 -20.73
C LEU A 303 -3.36 -36.60 -20.12
N THR A 304 -3.42 -36.55 -18.79
CA THR A 304 -3.11 -35.34 -18.03
C THR A 304 -1.67 -34.89 -18.33
N CYS A 305 -1.39 -33.61 -18.15
CA CYS A 305 -0.06 -33.05 -18.40
C CYS A 305 1.01 -33.84 -17.64
N HIS A 306 2.03 -34.27 -18.38
CA HIS A 306 3.09 -35.13 -17.88
C HIS A 306 4.45 -34.50 -18.24
N PRO A 307 5.50 -34.80 -17.44
CA PRO A 307 6.87 -34.45 -17.82
C PRO A 307 7.32 -35.29 -19.03
N GLY A 308 8.24 -34.75 -19.83
CA GLY A 308 8.84 -35.47 -20.98
C GLY A 308 7.96 -35.57 -22.24
N GLU A 309 8.37 -36.41 -23.17
CA GLU A 309 7.69 -36.63 -24.46
C GLU A 309 6.38 -37.42 -24.30
N CYS A 310 5.40 -37.20 -25.19
CA CYS A 310 4.13 -37.89 -25.12
C CYS A 310 4.27 -39.36 -25.54
N PRO A 311 3.62 -40.31 -24.83
CA PRO A 311 3.65 -41.73 -25.22
C PRO A 311 3.02 -41.91 -26.60
N PRO A 312 3.36 -42.95 -27.38
CA PRO A 312 2.95 -43.09 -28.77
C PRO A 312 1.42 -43.24 -28.93
N CYS A 313 0.92 -42.97 -30.13
CA CYS A 313 -0.52 -42.82 -30.39
C CYS A 313 -1.18 -44.18 -30.67
N ASP A 314 -2.17 -44.56 -29.85
CA ASP A 314 -2.94 -45.80 -29.99
C ASP A 314 -4.28 -45.61 -30.73
N GLU A 315 -4.48 -44.44 -31.33
CA GLU A 315 -5.64 -44.20 -32.22
C GLU A 315 -5.48 -44.93 -33.55
N TYR A 316 -6.61 -45.28 -34.17
CA TYR A 316 -6.64 -45.92 -35.48
C TYR A 316 -6.92 -44.90 -36.59
N LEU A 317 -6.11 -44.95 -37.65
CA LEU A 317 -6.31 -44.22 -38.89
C LEU A 317 -7.18 -45.07 -39.83
N LYS A 318 -8.22 -44.44 -40.39
CA LYS A 318 -9.05 -45.03 -41.43
C LYS A 318 -8.48 -44.65 -42.79
N MET A 319 -7.85 -45.60 -43.46
CA MET A 319 -7.16 -45.37 -44.73
C MET A 319 -7.81 -46.18 -45.85
N ASP A 320 -7.65 -45.70 -47.08
CA ASP A 320 -8.02 -46.44 -48.28
C ASP A 320 -7.02 -47.56 -48.55
N CYS A 321 -7.54 -48.74 -48.86
CA CYS A 321 -6.71 -49.80 -49.40
C CYS A 321 -6.23 -49.45 -50.82
N HIS A 322 -5.11 -50.03 -51.29
CA HIS A 322 -4.65 -49.87 -52.69
C HIS A 322 -5.70 -50.28 -53.73
N CYS A 323 -6.62 -51.20 -53.39
CA CYS A 323 -7.73 -51.56 -54.27
C CYS A 323 -8.86 -50.51 -54.30
N ARG A 324 -8.89 -49.56 -53.36
CA ARG A 324 -9.94 -48.54 -53.13
C ARG A 324 -11.35 -49.07 -52.85
N LEU A 325 -11.51 -50.40 -52.77
CA LEU A 325 -12.78 -51.06 -52.47
C LEU A 325 -13.00 -51.26 -50.98
N LEU A 326 -11.92 -51.46 -50.24
CA LEU A 326 -11.93 -51.68 -48.79
C LEU A 326 -11.21 -50.54 -48.08
N LYS A 327 -11.63 -50.28 -46.84
CA LYS A 327 -10.94 -49.39 -45.90
C LYS A 327 -10.13 -50.26 -44.93
N VAL A 328 -8.88 -49.90 -44.70
CA VAL A 328 -8.02 -50.55 -43.70
C VAL A 328 -7.92 -49.65 -42.46
N TYR A 329 -7.94 -50.26 -41.28
CA TYR A 329 -7.80 -49.58 -39.99
C TYR A 329 -6.40 -49.85 -39.46
N VAL A 330 -5.60 -48.81 -39.35
CA VAL A 330 -4.16 -48.89 -39.09
C VAL A 330 -3.83 -48.12 -37.83
N LYS A 331 -3.00 -48.64 -36.91
CA LYS A 331 -2.58 -47.87 -35.74
C LYS A 331 -1.74 -46.67 -36.14
N CYS A 332 -2.04 -45.51 -35.57
CA CYS A 332 -1.42 -44.24 -35.93
C CYS A 332 0.10 -44.26 -35.72
N GLN A 333 0.60 -44.85 -34.63
CA GLN A 333 2.03 -45.02 -34.39
C GLN A 333 2.70 -45.87 -35.49
N GLU A 334 2.10 -46.99 -35.88
CA GLU A 334 2.68 -47.91 -36.88
C GLU A 334 2.81 -47.21 -38.23
N TYR A 335 1.82 -46.42 -38.61
CA TYR A 335 1.85 -45.68 -39.88
C TYR A 335 2.86 -44.53 -39.91
N ILE A 336 3.03 -43.80 -38.80
CA ILE A 336 3.95 -42.65 -38.74
C ILE A 336 5.40 -43.07 -38.71
N PHE A 337 5.71 -44.16 -38.00
CA PHE A 337 7.06 -44.71 -37.92
C PHE A 337 7.38 -45.69 -39.06
N ALA A 338 6.40 -46.06 -39.89
CA ALA A 338 6.62 -46.94 -41.03
C ALA A 338 7.41 -46.26 -42.16
N ASN A 339 8.31 -47.01 -42.77
CA ASN A 339 8.95 -46.65 -44.04
C ASN A 339 7.99 -46.87 -45.22
N GLU A 340 8.33 -46.37 -46.41
CA GLU A 340 7.44 -46.48 -47.60
C GLU A 340 7.02 -47.93 -47.91
N ASN A 341 7.94 -48.89 -47.87
CA ASN A 341 7.61 -50.31 -48.09
C ASN A 341 6.64 -50.88 -47.02
N GLN A 342 6.79 -50.46 -45.76
CA GLN A 342 5.89 -50.89 -44.69
C GLN A 342 4.52 -50.23 -44.83
N LYS A 343 4.47 -48.96 -45.25
CA LYS A 343 3.20 -48.30 -45.58
C LYS A 343 2.49 -48.99 -46.74
N GLU A 344 3.23 -49.47 -47.75
CA GLU A 344 2.64 -50.26 -48.84
C GLU A 344 2.00 -51.55 -48.32
N GLU A 345 2.64 -52.26 -47.40
CA GLU A 345 2.08 -53.48 -46.82
C GLU A 345 0.87 -53.19 -45.92
N ILE A 346 0.97 -52.16 -45.07
CA ILE A 346 -0.06 -51.72 -44.12
C ILE A 346 -1.35 -51.25 -44.85
N LEU A 347 -1.20 -50.66 -46.04
CA LEU A 347 -2.32 -50.20 -46.88
C LEU A 347 -2.89 -51.28 -47.81
N SER A 348 -2.37 -52.51 -47.74
CA SER A 348 -2.91 -53.66 -48.48
C SER A 348 -3.97 -54.41 -47.66
N CYS A 349 -5.10 -54.77 -48.29
CA CYS A 349 -6.13 -55.63 -47.67
C CYS A 349 -5.70 -57.10 -47.61
N LYS A 350 -4.47 -57.42 -48.04
CA LYS A 350 -3.89 -58.78 -48.09
C LYS A 350 -4.71 -59.79 -48.91
N SER A 351 -5.69 -59.30 -49.69
CA SER A 351 -6.50 -60.11 -50.62
C SER A 351 -5.91 -60.07 -52.02
N ARG A 352 -6.28 -61.03 -52.88
CA ARG A 352 -5.90 -61.02 -54.31
C ARG A 352 -6.42 -59.75 -55.00
N CYS A 353 -5.63 -59.19 -55.92
CA CYS A 353 -6.01 -57.99 -56.65
C CYS A 353 -7.21 -58.26 -57.59
N PHE A 354 -8.21 -57.36 -57.55
CA PHE A 354 -9.43 -57.48 -58.36
C PHE A 354 -9.31 -56.89 -59.76
N LYS A 355 -8.17 -56.28 -60.11
CA LYS A 355 -7.97 -55.66 -61.42
C LYS A 355 -7.75 -56.73 -62.49
N VAL A 356 -8.41 -56.56 -63.63
CA VAL A 356 -8.24 -57.39 -64.82
C VAL A 356 -7.05 -56.86 -65.61
N ILE A 357 -6.13 -57.75 -66.01
CA ILE A 357 -4.99 -57.41 -66.87
C ILE A 357 -5.39 -57.46 -68.35
N GLN A 358 -4.57 -56.93 -69.25
CA GLN A 358 -4.91 -56.76 -70.68
C GLN A 358 -5.36 -58.05 -71.39
N CYS A 359 -4.92 -59.23 -70.95
CA CYS A 359 -5.34 -60.51 -71.50
C CYS A 359 -6.71 -61.01 -70.99
N GLY A 360 -7.45 -60.20 -70.22
CA GLY A 360 -8.79 -60.55 -69.72
C GLY A 360 -8.82 -61.38 -68.43
N HIS A 361 -7.66 -61.77 -67.89
CA HIS A 361 -7.56 -62.52 -66.63
C HIS A 361 -7.44 -61.58 -65.42
N PHE A 362 -7.79 -62.06 -64.21
CA PHE A 362 -7.58 -61.31 -62.96
C PHE A 362 -6.11 -61.32 -62.54
N CYS A 363 -5.63 -60.22 -61.98
CA CYS A 363 -4.28 -60.14 -61.45
C CYS A 363 -4.08 -61.13 -60.27
N GLN A 364 -3.05 -61.97 -60.35
CA GLN A 364 -2.77 -62.98 -59.33
C GLN A 364 -1.98 -62.42 -58.12
N LYS A 365 -1.46 -61.19 -58.21
CA LYS A 365 -0.73 -60.55 -57.11
C LYS A 365 -1.69 -60.16 -55.98
N LEU A 366 -1.19 -60.13 -54.74
CA LEU A 366 -1.90 -59.51 -53.62
C LEU A 366 -2.16 -58.03 -53.94
N CYS A 367 -3.13 -57.45 -53.24
CA CYS A 367 -3.47 -56.04 -53.39
C CYS A 367 -2.19 -55.18 -53.27
N HIS A 368 -1.87 -54.52 -54.37
CA HIS A 368 -0.62 -53.80 -54.56
C HIS A 368 -0.92 -52.39 -55.10
N GLN A 369 0.01 -51.47 -54.87
CA GLN A 369 -0.07 -50.13 -55.43
C GLN A 369 0.26 -50.17 -56.94
N GLY A 370 -0.42 -49.32 -57.72
CA GLY A 370 -0.15 -49.15 -59.16
C GLY A 370 -0.91 -50.09 -60.11
N SER A 371 -0.46 -50.10 -61.38
CA SER A 371 -1.02 -50.91 -62.46
C SER A 371 -0.57 -52.37 -62.35
N CYS A 372 -1.46 -53.31 -62.71
CA CYS A 372 -1.12 -54.73 -62.71
C CYS A 372 -0.16 -55.05 -63.86
N SER A 373 0.81 -55.91 -63.59
CA SER A 373 1.84 -56.31 -64.56
C SER A 373 1.24 -56.95 -65.82
N ASP A 374 1.90 -56.75 -66.96
CA ASP A 374 1.40 -57.06 -68.29
C ASP A 374 1.12 -58.55 -68.53
N SER A 375 0.39 -58.82 -69.62
CA SER A 375 -0.06 -60.14 -70.10
C SER A 375 1.02 -61.23 -70.12
N LEU A 376 2.31 -60.87 -70.21
CA LEU A 376 3.45 -61.80 -70.17
C LEU A 376 3.63 -62.48 -68.81
N SER A 377 3.18 -61.86 -67.72
CA SER A 377 3.27 -62.41 -66.36
C SER A 377 2.05 -63.28 -65.97
N CYS A 378 1.08 -63.43 -66.88
CA CYS A 378 -0.13 -64.20 -66.64
C CYS A 378 0.16 -65.71 -66.70
N GLN A 379 -0.03 -66.40 -65.56
CA GLN A 379 0.08 -67.87 -65.45
C GLN A 379 -1.27 -68.59 -65.62
N GLU A 380 -2.35 -67.88 -65.95
CA GLU A 380 -3.64 -68.50 -66.22
C GLU A 380 -3.64 -69.27 -67.54
N LYS A 381 -4.48 -70.30 -67.63
CA LYS A 381 -4.65 -71.12 -68.83
C LYS A 381 -5.73 -70.52 -69.73
N SER A 382 -5.38 -70.25 -70.99
CA SER A 382 -6.32 -69.86 -72.04
C SER A 382 -6.44 -70.97 -73.09
N PHE A 383 -7.62 -71.11 -73.68
CA PHE A 383 -7.89 -72.13 -74.71
C PHE A 383 -7.77 -71.51 -76.10
N VAL A 384 -6.89 -72.07 -76.94
CA VAL A 384 -6.80 -71.74 -78.36
C VAL A 384 -7.45 -72.86 -79.17
N SER A 385 -8.22 -72.53 -80.20
CA SER A 385 -8.92 -73.49 -81.07
C SER A 385 -8.46 -73.40 -82.54
N CYS A 386 -8.55 -74.49 -83.31
CA CYS A 386 -8.39 -74.40 -84.78
C CYS A 386 -9.59 -73.66 -85.40
N LEU A 387 -9.41 -73.06 -86.58
CA LEU A 387 -10.44 -72.51 -87.47
C LEU A 387 -11.66 -73.43 -87.69
N CYS A 388 -11.47 -74.76 -87.65
CA CYS A 388 -12.57 -75.73 -87.77
C CYS A 388 -13.33 -75.95 -86.44
N GLY A 389 -12.90 -75.36 -85.32
CA GLY A 389 -13.51 -75.49 -83.98
C GLY A 389 -13.33 -76.85 -83.28
N ARG A 390 -12.86 -77.90 -84.00
CA ARG A 390 -12.79 -79.29 -83.51
C ARG A 390 -11.71 -79.53 -82.45
N LYS A 391 -10.56 -78.86 -82.56
CA LYS A 391 -9.44 -78.99 -81.61
C LYS A 391 -9.35 -77.77 -80.73
N LYS A 392 -9.20 -78.00 -79.42
CA LYS A 392 -8.93 -76.97 -78.41
C LYS A 392 -7.74 -77.42 -77.59
N LYS A 393 -6.75 -76.54 -77.40
CA LYS A 393 -5.58 -76.80 -76.55
C LYS A 393 -5.50 -75.73 -75.48
N ALA A 394 -5.31 -76.16 -74.23
CA ALA A 394 -5.03 -75.25 -73.13
C ALA A 394 -3.55 -74.86 -73.16
N LEU A 395 -3.28 -73.56 -73.32
CA LEU A 395 -1.94 -72.97 -73.27
C LEU A 395 -1.90 -71.95 -72.14
N LEU A 396 -0.71 -71.65 -71.61
CA LEU A 396 -0.58 -70.53 -70.68
C LEU A 396 -0.87 -69.22 -71.42
N CYS A 397 -1.50 -68.27 -70.76
CA CYS A 397 -1.95 -67.03 -71.38
C CYS A 397 -0.81 -66.26 -72.08
N ARG A 398 0.40 -66.28 -71.50
CA ARG A 398 1.62 -65.72 -72.11
C ARG A 398 2.03 -66.39 -73.43
N GLU A 399 1.71 -67.67 -73.59
CA GLU A 399 2.03 -68.49 -74.77
C GLU A 399 0.90 -68.40 -75.79
N ALA A 400 -0.34 -68.35 -75.34
CA ALA A 400 -1.51 -68.22 -76.21
C ALA A 400 -1.60 -66.87 -76.93
N PHE A 401 -1.09 -65.78 -76.33
CA PHE A 401 -1.10 -64.46 -76.96
C PHE A 401 -0.31 -64.41 -78.28
N HIS A 402 0.69 -65.29 -78.45
CA HIS A 402 1.49 -65.41 -79.67
C HIS A 402 0.97 -66.48 -80.64
N VAL A 403 -0.03 -67.27 -80.26
CA VAL A 403 -0.60 -68.35 -81.08
C VAL A 403 -2.00 -67.91 -81.50
N ALA A 404 -2.08 -67.27 -82.66
CA ALA A 404 -3.36 -66.77 -83.19
C ALA A 404 -4.35 -67.90 -83.44
N GLU A 405 -3.90 -69.03 -84.01
CA GLU A 405 -4.74 -70.17 -84.37
C GLU A 405 -3.94 -71.47 -84.30
N LEU A 406 -4.59 -72.59 -83.95
CA LEU A 406 -3.98 -73.92 -84.08
C LEU A 406 -4.13 -74.41 -85.51
N GLU A 407 -3.07 -74.96 -86.10
CA GLU A 407 -3.14 -75.62 -87.41
C GLU A 407 -4.07 -76.85 -87.35
N CYS A 408 -4.82 -77.05 -88.42
CA CYS A 408 -5.74 -78.18 -88.56
C CYS A 408 -5.01 -79.37 -89.19
N ASP A 409 -4.96 -80.52 -88.49
CA ASP A 409 -4.45 -81.78 -89.05
C ASP A 409 -5.29 -82.27 -90.24
N GLU A 410 -4.75 -83.23 -91.01
CA GLU A 410 -5.40 -83.89 -92.15
C GLU A 410 -6.84 -84.32 -91.85
N GLN A 411 -7.10 -84.83 -90.64
CA GLN A 411 -8.44 -85.21 -90.22
C GLN A 411 -9.43 -84.04 -90.11
N CYS A 412 -8.99 -82.82 -89.73
CA CYS A 412 -9.90 -81.67 -89.70
C CYS A 412 -10.17 -81.13 -91.11
N ILE A 413 -9.14 -81.12 -91.96
CA ILE A 413 -9.24 -80.71 -93.37
C ILE A 413 -10.20 -81.64 -94.11
N ASP A 414 -10.07 -82.95 -93.92
CA ASP A 414 -10.95 -83.94 -94.54
C ASP A 414 -12.39 -83.86 -94.05
N THR A 415 -12.61 -83.62 -92.74
CA THR A 415 -13.98 -83.40 -92.25
C THR A 415 -14.60 -82.12 -92.82
N LYS A 416 -13.82 -81.05 -93.00
CA LYS A 416 -14.33 -79.81 -93.60
C LYS A 416 -14.68 -80.01 -95.09
N LYS A 417 -13.81 -80.68 -95.86
CA LYS A 417 -14.07 -81.04 -97.26
C LYS A 417 -15.30 -81.95 -97.39
N LYS A 418 -15.44 -82.96 -96.52
CA LYS A 418 -16.63 -83.83 -96.50
C LYS A 418 -17.89 -83.04 -96.17
N GLN A 419 -17.85 -82.13 -95.21
CA GLN A 419 -18.98 -81.26 -94.87
C GLN A 419 -19.35 -80.30 -96.00
N GLU A 420 -18.37 -79.70 -96.69
CA GLU A 420 -18.60 -78.85 -97.86
C GLU A 420 -19.23 -79.63 -99.01
N VAL A 421 -18.72 -80.83 -99.33
CA VAL A 421 -19.32 -81.72 -100.35
C VAL A 421 -20.74 -82.13 -99.96
N ILE A 422 -20.99 -82.50 -98.71
CA ILE A 422 -22.34 -82.82 -98.21
C ILE A 422 -23.26 -81.60 -98.33
N SER A 423 -22.77 -80.39 -98.01
CA SER A 423 -23.56 -79.16 -98.14
C SER A 423 -23.93 -78.84 -99.59
N LEU A 424 -23.03 -79.10 -100.55
CA LEU A 424 -23.26 -78.94 -101.98
C LEU A 424 -24.21 -80.00 -102.54
N VAL A 425 -24.10 -81.24 -102.07
CA VAL A 425 -25.03 -82.32 -102.44
C VAL A 425 -26.43 -82.01 -101.91
N ASN A 426 -26.54 -81.55 -100.65
CA ASN A 426 -27.82 -81.18 -100.07
C ASN A 426 -28.45 -79.97 -100.77
N SER A 427 -27.67 -78.95 -101.16
CA SER A 427 -28.21 -77.80 -101.90
C SER A 427 -28.66 -78.18 -103.33
N ALA A 428 -27.94 -79.08 -104.01
CA ALA A 428 -28.35 -79.61 -105.31
C ALA A 428 -29.59 -80.53 -105.22
N GLN A 429 -29.76 -81.26 -104.12
CA GLN A 429 -30.93 -82.08 -103.86
C GLN A 429 -32.18 -81.22 -103.61
N ILE A 430 -32.04 -80.15 -102.82
CA ILE A 430 -33.12 -79.17 -102.57
C ILE A 430 -33.60 -78.54 -103.88
N GLN A 431 -32.70 -78.16 -104.78
CA GLN A 431 -33.08 -77.61 -106.10
C GLN A 431 -33.80 -78.62 -107.01
N LYS A 432 -33.48 -79.92 -106.91
CA LYS A 432 -34.21 -80.98 -107.63
C LYS A 432 -35.60 -81.25 -107.05
N ASP A 433 -35.73 -81.18 -105.73
CA ASP A 433 -37.01 -81.40 -105.04
C ASP A 433 -37.96 -80.20 -105.26
N GLU A 434 -37.45 -78.96 -105.32
CA GLU A 434 -38.24 -77.76 -105.68
C GLU A 434 -38.79 -77.83 -107.11
N PHE A 435 -38.04 -78.38 -108.08
CA PHE A 435 -38.53 -78.59 -109.44
C PHE A 435 -39.65 -79.66 -109.53
N LYS A 436 -39.73 -80.56 -108.54
CA LYS A 436 -40.71 -81.64 -108.47
C LYS A 436 -42.03 -81.22 -107.81
N VAL A 437 -41.98 -80.27 -106.86
CA VAL A 437 -43.15 -79.75 -106.12
C VAL A 437 -44.01 -78.77 -106.95
N GLY A 438 -43.51 -78.27 -108.08
CA GLY A 438 -44.25 -77.37 -108.99
C GLY A 438 -45.39 -78.02 -109.79
N LEU A 439 -45.47 -79.36 -109.89
CA LEU A 439 -46.45 -80.05 -110.74
C LEU A 439 -47.78 -80.42 -110.04
N ASP A 440 -47.85 -80.41 -108.70
CA ASP A 440 -48.94 -81.06 -107.93
C ASP A 440 -49.89 -80.10 -107.19
N ARG A 441 -50.08 -78.85 -107.65
CA ARG A 441 -50.98 -77.88 -106.99
C ARG A 441 -52.25 -77.59 -107.79
N TRP A 442 -53.29 -78.39 -107.58
CA TRP A 442 -54.70 -78.02 -107.85
C TRP A 442 -55.48 -77.97 -106.52
N PRO A 443 -56.20 -76.90 -106.18
CA PRO A 443 -56.84 -76.78 -104.88
C PRO A 443 -58.30 -77.26 -104.88
N ARG A 444 -58.73 -77.89 -103.79
CA ARG A 444 -60.14 -78.11 -103.42
C ARG A 444 -60.32 -78.12 -101.88
N PRO A 445 -61.55 -77.94 -101.35
CA PRO A 445 -61.86 -76.78 -100.51
C PRO A 445 -62.21 -77.11 -99.04
N LEU A 446 -62.35 -76.00 -98.31
CA LEU A 446 -62.71 -75.78 -96.91
C LEU A 446 -63.84 -76.64 -96.33
N THR A 447 -63.65 -77.04 -95.07
CA THR A 447 -64.76 -77.18 -94.09
C THR A 447 -64.32 -76.69 -92.71
N GLU A 448 -65.21 -75.89 -92.11
CA GLU A 448 -65.15 -75.25 -90.80
C GLU A 448 -65.43 -76.22 -89.64
N SER A 449 -64.93 -75.85 -88.45
CA SER A 449 -65.61 -75.81 -87.13
C SER A 449 -64.56 -76.04 -86.03
N HIS A 450 -64.17 -75.01 -85.29
CA HIS A 450 -64.83 -74.35 -84.14
C HIS A 450 -64.48 -74.98 -82.79
N GLN A 451 -64.33 -74.06 -81.82
CA GLN A 451 -64.29 -74.20 -80.36
C GLN A 451 -62.96 -74.59 -79.71
N HIS A 452 -62.54 -73.98 -78.59
CA HIS A 452 -62.66 -72.64 -77.99
C HIS A 452 -61.61 -72.65 -76.83
N PRO A 453 -61.26 -71.51 -76.22
CA PRO A 453 -59.99 -71.28 -75.53
C PRO A 453 -60.08 -71.46 -74.00
N VAL A 454 -58.92 -71.60 -73.35
CA VAL A 454 -58.71 -71.19 -71.96
C VAL A 454 -57.34 -70.52 -71.85
N TYR A 455 -57.37 -69.22 -71.51
CA TYR A 455 -56.23 -68.42 -71.05
C TYR A 455 -56.18 -68.52 -69.52
N GLU A 456 -55.00 -68.75 -68.95
CA GLU A 456 -54.18 -67.77 -68.21
C GLU A 456 -52.84 -68.38 -67.81
#